data_AF-A0A2M6YJ26-F1
#
_entry.id   AF-A0A2M6YJ26-F1
#
_cell.length_a   1.000
_cell.length_b   1.000
_cell.length_c   1.000
_cell.angle_alpha   90.00
_cell.angle_beta   90.00
_cell.angle_gamma   90.00
#
_symmetry.space_group_name_H-M   'P 1'
#
loop_
_entity.id
_entity.type
_entity.pdbx_description
1 polymer ?
#
loop_
_entity_poly.entity_id
_entity_poly.type
_entity_poly.pdbx_seq_one_letter_code
_entity_poly.pdbx_strand_id
1 'polypeptide(L)'
;MFRREVEHLLHHWQSDGPPPRWRLREQLKDLKANRQSLGIPSLWAVPPAIVTATLDDGWGHGIETVALCAQALGMTLHTLGLLVPPSEIAAACRRLRPDFLALTVLQVESKEALQLITDQVSPVTQVFVGGALVQSCPQAFNRPNLLAASNLTVFVEQLLRHQAQADGFQSAVG
;
A
#
# COMPACT_ATOMS: atom_id res chain seq x y z
N MET A 1 8.44 -6.20 19.45
CA MET A 1 7.47 -5.35 20.19
C MET A 1 6.59 -4.57 19.22
N PHE A 2 7.16 -3.71 18.36
CA PHE A 2 6.42 -2.91 17.38
C PHE A 2 5.46 -3.70 16.45
N ARG A 3 5.89 -4.85 15.91
CA ARG A 3 5.01 -5.72 15.10
C ARG A 3 3.70 -6.08 15.79
N ARG A 4 3.75 -6.39 17.09
CA ARG A 4 2.55 -6.72 17.88
C ARG A 4 1.61 -5.53 18.00
N GLU A 5 2.13 -4.30 18.04
CA GLU A 5 1.29 -3.08 18.04
C GLU A 5 0.57 -2.90 16.69
N VAL A 6 1.26 -3.16 15.57
CA VAL A 6 0.64 -3.15 14.24
C VAL A 6 -0.45 -4.22 14.14
N GLU A 7 -0.16 -5.44 14.60
CA GLU A 7 -1.12 -6.55 14.62
C GLU A 7 -2.32 -6.26 15.53
N HIS A 8 -2.08 -5.65 16.70
CA HIS A 8 -3.15 -5.24 17.62
C HIS A 8 -4.05 -4.17 16.99
N LEU A 9 -3.47 -3.16 16.34
CA LEU A 9 -4.22 -2.12 15.64
C LEU A 9 -5.05 -2.71 14.49
N LEU A 10 -4.45 -3.61 13.70
CA LEU A 10 -5.15 -4.31 12.63
C LEU A 10 -6.33 -5.13 13.17
N HIS A 11 -6.14 -5.83 14.30
CA HIS A 11 -7.20 -6.62 14.93
C HIS A 11 -8.39 -5.74 15.36
N HIS A 12 -8.13 -4.56 15.91
CA HIS A 12 -9.20 -3.60 16.25
C HIS A 12 -9.96 -3.15 15.00
N TRP A 13 -9.26 -2.81 13.92
CA TRP A 13 -9.91 -2.41 12.68
C TRP A 13 -10.70 -3.54 12.00
N GLN A 14 -10.32 -4.80 12.23
CA GLN A 14 -11.04 -5.98 11.75
C GLN A 14 -12.30 -6.25 12.58
N SER A 15 -12.21 -6.10 13.91
CA SER A 15 -13.34 -6.30 14.84
C SER A 15 -14.40 -5.19 14.70
N ASP A 16 -13.96 -3.94 14.77
CA ASP A 16 -14.86 -2.79 14.96
C ASP A 16 -15.11 -2.02 13.66
N GLY A 17 -14.43 -2.43 12.58
CA GLY A 17 -14.30 -1.66 11.35
C GLY A 17 -13.21 -0.59 11.43
N PRO A 18 -12.72 -0.08 10.28
CA PRO A 18 -11.75 1.00 10.27
C PRO A 18 -12.39 2.27 10.86
N PRO A 19 -11.71 3.00 11.75
CA PRO A 19 -12.26 4.21 12.33
C PRO A 19 -12.38 5.32 11.28
N PRO A 20 -13.12 6.41 11.60
CA PRO A 20 -13.18 7.58 10.74
C PRO A 20 -11.78 8.11 10.39
N ARG A 21 -11.63 8.69 9.20
CA ARG A 21 -10.33 9.08 8.63
C ARG A 21 -9.47 9.93 9.56
N TRP A 22 -10.05 10.88 10.29
CA TRP A 22 -9.28 11.73 11.21
C TRP A 22 -8.63 10.89 12.32
N ARG A 23 -9.37 9.94 12.88
CA ARG A 23 -8.89 9.04 13.94
C ARG A 23 -7.89 8.04 13.40
N LEU A 24 -8.11 7.54 12.18
CA LEU A 24 -7.15 6.69 11.47
C LEU A 24 -5.81 7.39 11.29
N ARG A 25 -5.82 8.67 10.90
CA ARG A 25 -4.61 9.49 10.74
C ARG A 25 -3.88 9.69 12.07
N GLU A 26 -4.61 9.92 13.17
CA GLU A 26 -4.02 9.98 14.51
C GLU A 26 -3.33 8.66 14.88
N GLN A 27 -4.04 7.54 14.75
CA GLN A 27 -3.49 6.21 15.05
C GLN A 27 -2.22 5.90 14.24
N LEU A 28 -2.17 6.28 12.96
CA LEU A 28 -0.98 6.10 12.12
C LEU A 28 0.18 7.01 12.54
N LYS A 29 -0.11 8.24 12.98
CA LYS A 29 0.92 9.15 13.54
C LYS A 29 1.48 8.62 14.85
N ASP A 30 0.62 8.13 15.73
CA ASP A 30 1.00 7.53 17.01
C ASP A 30 1.85 6.28 16.77
N LEU A 31 1.44 5.42 15.84
CA LEU A 31 2.20 4.24 15.44
C LEU A 31 3.60 4.61 14.91
N LYS A 32 3.69 5.65 14.08
CA LYS A 32 4.98 6.17 13.60
C LYS A 32 5.85 6.69 14.75
N ALA A 33 5.26 7.46 15.67
CA ALA A 33 5.97 8.03 16.82
C ALA A 33 6.49 6.93 17.76
N ASN A 34 5.66 5.93 18.07
CA ASN A 34 6.05 4.77 18.88
C ASN A 34 7.19 3.99 18.23
N ARG A 35 7.11 3.75 16.92
CA ARG A 35 8.18 3.10 16.16
C ARG A 35 9.50 3.85 16.33
N GLN A 36 9.47 5.17 16.19
CA GLN A 36 10.64 6.04 16.31
C GLN A 36 11.19 6.10 17.74
N SER A 37 10.33 6.17 18.77
CA SER A 37 10.76 6.19 20.16
C SER A 37 11.40 4.86 20.59
N LEU A 38 11.00 3.75 19.98
CA LEU A 38 11.62 2.44 20.17
C LEU A 38 12.93 2.27 19.38
N GLY A 39 13.35 3.27 18.59
CA GLY A 39 14.54 3.20 17.75
C GLY A 39 14.42 2.20 16.59
N ILE A 40 13.19 1.81 16.22
CA ILE A 40 12.95 0.80 15.18
C ILE A 40 12.88 1.52 13.83
N PRO A 41 13.80 1.29 12.89
CA PRO A 41 13.81 2.02 11.62
C PRO A 41 12.66 1.60 10.68
N SER A 42 12.25 0.33 10.73
CA SER A 42 11.21 -0.25 9.87
C SER A 42 10.65 -1.52 10.51
N LEU A 43 9.46 -1.92 10.07
CA LEU A 43 8.89 -3.23 10.37
C LEU A 43 9.68 -4.37 9.70
N TRP A 44 10.36 -4.09 8.59
CA TRP A 44 11.18 -5.05 7.86
C TRP A 44 12.66 -4.84 8.16
N ALA A 45 13.45 -5.91 8.10
CA ALA A 45 14.91 -5.81 8.17
C ALA A 45 15.48 -4.99 7.00
N VAL A 46 14.93 -5.21 5.80
CA VAL A 46 15.17 -4.38 4.60
C VAL A 46 13.86 -3.66 4.28
N PRO A 47 13.79 -2.32 4.44
CA PRO A 47 12.57 -1.57 4.19
C PRO A 47 12.12 -1.68 2.72
N PRO A 48 10.89 -2.17 2.44
CA PRO A 48 10.39 -2.20 1.07
C PRO A 48 10.09 -0.79 0.58
N ALA A 49 10.22 -0.60 -0.74
CA ALA A 49 9.87 0.64 -1.42
C ALA A 49 8.42 0.60 -1.91
N ILE A 50 7.72 1.73 -1.75
CA ILE A 50 6.36 1.92 -2.23
C ILE A 50 6.24 3.22 -3.03
N VAL A 51 5.65 3.10 -4.22
CA VAL A 51 5.22 4.24 -5.04
C VAL A 51 3.73 4.46 -4.83
N THR A 52 3.30 5.71 -4.69
CA THR A 52 1.89 6.06 -4.54
C THR A 52 1.44 7.09 -5.57
N ALA A 53 0.26 6.91 -6.14
CA ALA A 53 -0.35 7.83 -7.09
C ALA A 53 -1.88 7.71 -7.10
N THR A 54 -2.56 8.71 -7.65
CA THR A 54 -3.94 8.53 -8.12
C THR A 54 -3.97 8.56 -9.64
N LEU A 55 -4.87 7.76 -10.21
CA LEU A 55 -5.04 7.69 -11.66
C LEU A 55 -6.09 8.70 -12.14
N ASP A 56 -7.21 8.77 -11.43
CA ASP A 56 -8.40 9.57 -11.77
C ASP A 56 -9.05 10.24 -10.55
N ASP A 57 -8.42 10.14 -9.37
CA ASP A 57 -8.87 10.78 -8.13
C ASP A 57 -8.15 12.12 -7.91
N GLY A 58 -8.87 13.24 -8.05
CA GLY A 58 -8.36 14.58 -7.79
C GLY A 58 -8.30 14.98 -6.31
N TRP A 59 -8.83 14.15 -5.39
CA TRP A 59 -8.90 14.48 -3.96
C TRP A 59 -7.74 13.86 -3.18
N GLY A 60 -7.31 12.64 -3.54
CA GLY A 60 -6.10 12.02 -2.98
C GLY A 60 -6.21 11.55 -1.54
N HIS A 61 -7.41 11.54 -0.96
CA HIS A 61 -7.59 11.19 0.45
C HIS A 61 -7.23 9.74 0.78
N GLY A 62 -7.55 8.81 -0.11
CA GLY A 62 -7.18 7.41 0.04
C GLY A 62 -5.66 7.24 0.01
N ILE A 63 -5.03 7.84 -0.99
CA ILE A 63 -3.58 7.71 -1.18
C ILE A 63 -2.76 8.41 -0.10
N GLU A 64 -3.24 9.53 0.46
CA GLU A 64 -2.63 10.17 1.63
C GLU A 64 -2.64 9.24 2.85
N THR A 65 -3.73 8.50 3.05
CA THR A 65 -3.84 7.52 4.15
C THR A 65 -2.86 6.37 3.96
N VAL A 66 -2.72 5.85 2.73
CA VAL A 66 -1.72 4.83 2.39
C VAL A 66 -0.30 5.35 2.60
N ALA A 67 0.00 6.58 2.21
CA ALA A 67 1.31 7.21 2.40
C ALA A 67 1.66 7.34 3.90
N LEU A 68 0.71 7.78 4.74
CA LEU A 68 0.89 7.84 6.18
C LEU A 68 1.15 6.47 6.79
N CYS A 69 0.42 5.45 6.33
CA CYS A 69 0.61 4.08 6.76
C CYS A 69 2.01 3.54 6.38
N ALA A 70 2.43 3.72 5.13
CA ALA A 70 3.76 3.34 4.67
C ALA A 70 4.88 3.97 5.52
N GLN A 71 4.76 5.26 5.84
CA GLN A 71 5.72 5.94 6.73
C GLN A 71 5.67 5.41 8.16
N ALA A 72 4.47 5.11 8.69
CA ALA A 72 4.30 4.56 10.03
C ALA A 72 4.97 3.20 10.17
N LEU A 73 4.89 2.36 9.13
CA LEU A 73 5.54 1.05 9.06
C LEU A 73 7.03 1.12 8.70
N GLY A 74 7.52 2.30 8.31
CA GLY A 74 8.93 2.53 7.96
C GLY A 74 9.33 1.99 6.59
N MET A 75 8.44 2.10 5.60
CA MET A 75 8.73 1.84 4.19
C MET A 75 9.42 3.04 3.53
N THR A 76 10.10 2.80 2.41
CA THR A 76 10.64 3.88 1.56
C THR A 76 9.53 4.40 0.64
N LEU A 77 9.02 5.60 0.91
CA LEU A 77 7.87 6.17 0.21
C LEU A 77 8.29 7.11 -0.95
N HIS A 78 7.68 6.90 -2.13
CA HIS A 78 7.75 7.80 -3.27
C HIS A 78 6.33 8.22 -3.71
N THR A 79 5.99 9.50 -3.57
CA THR A 79 4.69 10.03 -3.98
C THR A 79 4.77 10.66 -5.37
N LEU A 80 4.02 10.17 -6.34
CA LEU A 80 3.93 10.78 -7.68
C LEU A 80 2.88 11.90 -7.75
N GLY A 81 1.88 11.87 -6.86
CA GLY A 81 0.85 12.89 -6.79
C GLY A 81 -0.51 12.41 -7.29
N LEU A 82 -1.31 13.35 -7.80
CA LEU A 82 -2.69 13.14 -8.19
C LEU A 82 -2.85 13.20 -9.71
N LEU A 83 -3.83 12.45 -10.24
CA LEU A 83 -4.19 12.44 -11.67
C LEU A 83 -2.97 12.16 -12.56
N VAL A 84 -2.13 11.22 -12.13
CA VAL A 84 -0.85 10.94 -12.78
C VAL A 84 -1.09 10.08 -14.03
N PRO A 85 -0.56 10.45 -15.20
CA PRO A 85 -0.70 9.67 -16.41
C PRO A 85 -0.17 8.23 -16.26
N PRO A 86 -0.80 7.22 -16.90
CA PRO A 86 -0.36 5.83 -16.84
C PRO A 86 1.11 5.61 -17.22
N SER A 87 1.56 6.33 -18.25
CA SER A 87 2.93 6.27 -18.75
C SER A 87 3.95 6.77 -17.73
N GLU A 88 3.61 7.80 -16.96
CA GLU A 88 4.47 8.36 -15.92
C GLU A 88 4.55 7.43 -14.71
N ILE A 89 3.42 6.84 -14.30
CA ILE A 89 3.39 5.83 -13.24
C ILE A 89 4.29 4.64 -13.63
N ALA A 90 4.10 4.09 -14.84
CA ALA A 90 4.90 2.98 -15.32
C ALA A 90 6.39 3.32 -15.43
N ALA A 91 6.73 4.52 -15.92
CA ALA A 91 8.11 4.98 -15.99
C ALA A 91 8.76 5.12 -14.60
N ALA A 92 8.02 5.66 -13.62
CA ALA A 92 8.48 5.76 -12.25
C ALA A 92 8.73 4.38 -11.64
N CYS A 93 7.82 3.42 -11.84
CA CYS A 93 8.00 2.05 -11.36
C CYS A 93 9.19 1.35 -12.01
N ARG A 94 9.45 1.53 -13.31
CA ARG A 94 10.65 0.98 -13.97
C ARG A 94 11.94 1.56 -13.40
N ARG A 95 11.96 2.86 -13.11
CA ARG A 95 13.11 3.58 -12.56
C ARG A 95 13.38 3.22 -11.10
N LEU A 96 12.34 3.24 -10.28
CA LEU A 96 12.43 3.06 -8.83
C LEU A 96 12.44 1.59 -8.41
N ARG A 97 11.94 0.69 -9.27
CA ARG A 97 11.76 -0.74 -9.02
C ARG A 97 11.15 -1.03 -7.63
N PRO A 98 9.98 -0.45 -7.31
CA PRO A 98 9.41 -0.60 -5.98
C PRO A 98 8.89 -2.03 -5.76
N ASP A 99 8.88 -2.47 -4.51
CA ASP A 99 8.18 -3.69 -4.09
C ASP A 99 6.66 -3.52 -4.24
N PHE A 100 6.19 -2.29 -3.98
CA PHE A 100 4.77 -1.96 -3.99
C PHE A 100 4.44 -0.73 -4.85
N LEU A 101 3.32 -0.81 -5.56
CA LEU A 101 2.66 0.33 -6.17
C LEU A 101 1.26 0.43 -5.58
N ALA A 102 0.90 1.56 -4.97
CA ALA A 102 -0.46 1.80 -4.52
C ALA A 102 -1.13 2.87 -5.39
N LEU A 103 -2.32 2.55 -5.90
CA LEU A 103 -3.12 3.41 -6.76
C LEU A 103 -4.50 3.64 -6.14
N THR A 104 -5.01 4.85 -6.27
CA THR A 104 -6.46 5.11 -6.14
C THR A 104 -7.06 5.22 -7.53
N VAL A 105 -8.08 4.40 -7.80
CA VAL A 105 -8.82 4.37 -9.07
C VAL A 105 -10.32 4.37 -8.77
N LEU A 106 -11.03 5.37 -9.28
CA LEU A 106 -12.46 5.59 -9.00
C LEU A 106 -13.35 5.16 -10.18
N GLN A 107 -12.92 5.42 -11.41
CA GLN A 107 -13.73 5.24 -12.60
C GLN A 107 -13.47 3.86 -13.23
N VAL A 108 -14.52 3.24 -13.77
CA VAL A 108 -14.42 1.94 -14.47
C VAL A 108 -13.66 2.09 -15.78
N GLU A 109 -13.79 3.25 -16.40
CA GLU A 109 -13.12 3.68 -17.63
C GLU A 109 -11.59 3.67 -17.48
N SER A 110 -11.09 3.86 -16.25
CA SER A 110 -9.66 3.79 -15.94
C SER A 110 -9.09 2.36 -15.90
N LYS A 111 -9.90 1.32 -16.16
CA LYS A 111 -9.45 -0.07 -16.21
C LYS A 111 -8.38 -0.31 -17.26
N GLU A 112 -8.53 0.25 -18.46
CA GLU A 112 -7.54 0.09 -19.54
C GLU A 112 -6.21 0.77 -19.18
N ALA A 113 -6.28 1.92 -18.51
CA ALA A 113 -5.12 2.61 -17.98
C ALA A 113 -4.42 1.81 -16.87
N LEU A 114 -5.18 1.21 -15.94
CA LEU A 114 -4.64 0.29 -14.93
C LEU A 114 -3.96 -0.91 -15.59
N GLN A 115 -4.59 -1.49 -16.61
CA GLN A 115 -4.06 -2.62 -17.38
C GLN A 115 -2.71 -2.24 -18.00
N LEU A 116 -2.63 -1.09 -18.69
CA LEU A 116 -1.40 -0.54 -19.27
C LEU A 116 -0.27 -0.34 -18.25
N ILE A 117 -0.59 0.11 -17.04
CA ILE A 117 0.39 0.24 -15.96
C ILE A 117 0.88 -1.15 -15.57
N THR A 118 -0.03 -2.08 -15.28
CA THR A 118 0.34 -3.41 -14.78
C THR A 118 1.13 -4.24 -15.79
N ASP A 119 0.93 -4.02 -17.09
CA ASP A 119 1.72 -4.65 -18.17
C ASP A 119 3.18 -4.15 -18.24
N GLN A 120 3.43 -2.97 -17.70
CA GLN A 120 4.72 -2.27 -17.82
C GLN A 120 5.53 -2.22 -16.53
N VAL A 121 4.92 -2.49 -15.39
CA VAL A 121 5.62 -2.64 -14.12
C VAL A 121 6.21 -4.04 -14.00
N SER A 122 7.21 -4.19 -13.13
CA SER A 122 7.82 -5.48 -12.86
C SER A 122 6.77 -6.47 -12.34
N PRO A 123 6.75 -7.74 -12.77
CA PRO A 123 5.80 -8.73 -12.28
C PRO A 123 5.98 -9.06 -10.79
N VAL A 124 7.15 -8.73 -10.20
CA VAL A 124 7.37 -8.86 -8.76
C VAL A 124 6.80 -7.69 -7.95
N THR A 125 6.56 -6.53 -8.58
CA THR A 125 5.92 -5.39 -7.92
C THR A 125 4.45 -5.72 -7.66
N GLN A 126 4.06 -5.70 -6.39
CA GLN A 126 2.67 -5.86 -5.97
C GLN A 126 1.92 -4.53 -6.15
N VAL A 127 0.88 -4.53 -6.96
CA VAL A 127 0.06 -3.38 -7.28
C VAL A 127 -1.22 -3.41 -6.45
N PHE A 128 -1.32 -2.55 -5.44
CA PHE A 128 -2.54 -2.31 -4.70
C PHE A 128 -3.41 -1.28 -5.39
N VAL A 129 -4.69 -1.59 -5.58
CA VAL A 129 -5.68 -0.61 -6.05
C VAL A 129 -6.76 -0.45 -5.01
N GLY A 130 -6.95 0.77 -4.55
CA GLY A 130 -8.12 1.19 -3.78
C GLY A 130 -9.03 2.10 -4.61
N GLY A 131 -10.13 2.52 -3.99
CA GLY A 131 -11.14 3.35 -4.65
C GLY A 131 -12.34 2.55 -5.15
N ALA A 132 -13.28 3.25 -5.80
CA ALA A 132 -14.56 2.68 -6.20
C ALA A 132 -14.42 1.56 -7.24
N LEU A 133 -13.34 1.54 -8.05
CA LEU A 133 -13.09 0.47 -9.02
C LEU A 133 -13.09 -0.92 -8.37
N VAL A 134 -12.59 -1.04 -7.13
CA VAL A 134 -12.54 -2.31 -6.39
C VAL A 134 -13.92 -2.94 -6.27
N GLN A 135 -14.95 -2.12 -6.04
CA GLN A 135 -16.33 -2.59 -5.88
C GLN A 135 -17.05 -2.69 -7.22
N SER A 136 -16.81 -1.74 -8.12
CA SER A 136 -17.50 -1.65 -9.40
C SER A 136 -16.99 -2.64 -10.46
N CYS A 137 -15.76 -3.15 -10.32
CA CYS A 137 -15.14 -4.04 -11.31
C CYS A 137 -14.20 -5.08 -10.66
N PRO A 138 -14.70 -5.98 -9.78
CA PRO A 138 -13.87 -6.98 -9.10
C PRO A 138 -13.12 -7.91 -10.08
N GLN A 139 -13.67 -8.16 -11.26
CA GLN A 139 -13.06 -8.93 -12.33
C GLN A 139 -11.79 -8.28 -12.94
N ALA A 140 -11.52 -7.00 -12.64
CA ALA A 140 -10.26 -6.35 -13.01
C ALA A 140 -9.05 -6.92 -12.25
N PHE A 141 -9.27 -7.63 -11.14
CA PHE A 141 -8.24 -8.14 -10.23
C PHE A 141 -7.94 -9.62 -10.49
N ASN A 142 -7.63 -9.98 -11.74
CA ASN A 142 -7.36 -11.36 -12.15
C ASN A 142 -5.87 -11.70 -12.28
N ARG A 143 -4.98 -10.76 -11.96
CA ARG A 143 -3.53 -10.92 -12.02
C ARG A 143 -2.95 -11.20 -10.63
N PRO A 144 -1.94 -12.06 -10.51
CA PRO A 144 -1.39 -12.45 -9.21
C PRO A 144 -0.75 -11.28 -8.45
N ASN A 145 -0.21 -10.29 -9.18
CA ASN A 145 0.41 -9.11 -8.59
C ASN A 145 -0.52 -7.88 -8.55
N LEU A 146 -1.81 -8.02 -8.86
CA LEU A 146 -2.79 -6.94 -8.82
C LEU A 146 -3.81 -7.20 -7.71
N LEU A 147 -3.70 -6.46 -6.62
CA LEU A 147 -4.42 -6.68 -5.38
C LEU A 147 -5.47 -5.59 -5.15
N ALA A 148 -6.70 -6.00 -4.85
CA ALA A 148 -7.75 -5.09 -4.46
C ALA A 148 -7.61 -4.72 -2.96
N ALA A 149 -7.45 -3.44 -2.67
CA ALA A 149 -7.37 -2.89 -1.33
C ALA A 149 -8.61 -2.02 -1.05
N SER A 150 -9.72 -2.66 -0.66
CA SER A 150 -11.01 -2.00 -0.43
C SER A 150 -10.99 -1.01 0.73
N ASN A 151 -10.03 -1.15 1.66
CA ASN A 151 -9.78 -0.24 2.77
C ASN A 151 -8.33 -0.43 3.30
N LEU A 152 -7.95 0.38 4.29
CA LEU A 152 -6.62 0.30 4.88
C LEU A 152 -6.36 -1.00 5.66
N THR A 153 -7.40 -1.60 6.24
CA THR A 153 -7.29 -2.89 6.95
C THR A 153 -6.76 -3.98 6.01
N VAL A 154 -7.36 -4.12 4.82
CA VAL A 154 -6.91 -5.08 3.80
C VAL A 154 -5.49 -4.77 3.33
N PHE A 155 -5.17 -3.50 3.13
CA PHE A 155 -3.82 -3.08 2.74
C PHE A 155 -2.77 -3.50 3.78
N VAL A 156 -2.98 -3.19 5.07
CA VAL A 156 -2.04 -3.53 6.15
C VAL A 156 -1.93 -5.04 6.34
N GLU A 157 -3.04 -5.77 6.24
CA GLU A 157 -3.02 -7.23 6.31
C GLU A 157 -2.10 -7.84 5.25
N GLN A 158 -2.17 -7.36 4.01
CA GLN A 158 -1.32 -7.84 2.92
C GLN A 158 0.15 -7.47 3.13
N LEU A 159 0.45 -6.28 3.68
CA LEU A 159 1.82 -5.90 4.04
C LEU A 159 2.40 -6.82 5.14
N LEU A 160 1.61 -7.20 6.14
CA LEU A 160 2.04 -8.12 7.20
C LEU A 160 2.29 -9.53 6.66
N ARG A 161 1.46 -10.01 5.73
CA ARG A 161 1.67 -11.30 5.05
C ARG A 161 2.98 -11.29 4.25
N HIS A 162 3.23 -10.22 3.51
CA HIS A 162 4.49 -10.05 2.77
C HIS A 162 5.70 -10.05 3.72
N GLN A 163 5.63 -9.35 4.85
CA GLN A 163 6.69 -9.33 5.85
C GLN A 163 6.98 -10.74 6.40
N ALA A 164 5.94 -11.51 6.73
CA ALA A 164 6.10 -12.88 7.22
C ALA A 164 6.77 -13.82 6.20
N GLN A 165 6.47 -13.64 4.90
CA GLN A 165 7.12 -14.40 3.82
C GLN A 165 8.61 -14.03 3.68
N ALA A 166 8.93 -12.75 3.78
CA ALA A 166 10.32 -12.27 3.75
C ALA A 166 11.14 -12.83 4.93
N ASP A 167 10.58 -12.83 6.15
CA ASP A 167 11.23 -13.35 7.35
C ASP A 167 11.45 -14.88 7.27
N GLY A 168 10.46 -15.61 6.73
CA GLY A 168 10.53 -17.06 6.55
C GLY A 168 11.58 -17.49 5.51
N PHE A 169 11.78 -16.70 4.46
CA PHE A 169 12.84 -16.94 3.47
C PHE A 169 14.24 -16.70 4.05
N GLN A 170 14.40 -15.69 4.91
CA GLN A 170 15.69 -15.41 5.55
C GLN A 170 16.10 -16.48 6.58
N SER A 171 15.13 -17.12 7.24
CA SER A 171 15.39 -18.20 8.21
C SER A 171 15.72 -19.56 7.56
N ALA A 172 15.39 -19.75 6.28
CA ALA A 172 15.67 -20.99 5.54
C ALA A 172 17.04 -21.00 4.83
N VAL A 173 17.71 -19.85 4.78
CA VAL A 173 19.01 -19.65 4.08
C VAL A 173 20.15 -19.38 5.09
N GLY A 174 19.85 -19.46 6.40
CA GLY A 174 20.81 -19.28 7.50
C GLY A 174 21.31 -20.58 8.10
#